data_AF-A0A1X0Q617-F1
#
_entry.id   AF-A0A1X0Q617-F1
#
_cell.length_a   1.000
_cell.length_b   1.000
_cell.length_c   1.000
_cell.angle_alpha   90.00
_cell.angle_beta   90.00
_cell.angle_gamma   90.00
#
_symmetry.space_group_name_H-M   'P 1'
#
loop_
_entity.id
_entity.type
_entity.pdbx_description
1 polymer ?
#
loop_
_entity_poly.entity_id
_entity_poly.type
_entity_poly.pdbx_seq_one_letter_code
_entity_poly.pdbx_strand_id
1 'polypeptide(L)'
;MILNYCLSLENPIILTQDKGFILKCKSKNLYTINTAKYNIVDIYNKICSQASLHGGPISTFDNLEKMDNFRLKLSDFVRAVLLHEVGEPIDIYIEDENLDTLCLIILNNFSMFDKFIPKCSKDMLRTFLKFIQASNLNEVIKMLPEMFALFRFSFNTESY
;
A
#
# COMPACT_ATOMS: atom_id res chain seq x y z
N MET A 1 8.18 28.23 17.17
CA MET A 1 8.17 28.26 15.70
C MET A 1 7.07 27.36 15.13
N ILE A 2 7.10 26.04 15.32
CA ILE A 2 6.03 25.12 14.85
C ILE A 2 4.63 25.45 15.43
N LEU A 3 4.51 25.76 16.72
CA LEU A 3 3.21 26.08 17.32
C LEU A 3 2.55 27.33 16.69
N ASN A 4 3.35 28.35 16.34
CA ASN A 4 2.84 29.57 15.72
C ASN A 4 2.34 29.27 14.30
N TYR A 5 3.02 28.38 13.58
CA TYR A 5 2.57 27.90 12.28
C TYR A 5 1.25 27.14 12.39
N CYS A 6 1.12 26.22 13.36
CA CYS A 6 -0.15 25.52 13.59
C CYS A 6 -1.30 26.50 13.86
N LEU A 7 -1.06 27.56 14.62
CA LEU A 7 -2.08 28.59 14.90
C LEU A 7 -2.49 29.43 13.68
N SER A 8 -1.67 29.47 12.63
CA SER A 8 -2.03 30.15 11.37
C SER A 8 -2.85 29.28 10.42
N LEU A 9 -2.98 27.98 10.68
CA LEU A 9 -3.75 27.06 9.85
C LEU A 9 -5.23 27.07 10.27
N GLU A 10 -6.12 26.88 9.28
CA GLU A 10 -7.54 26.72 9.55
C GLU A 10 -7.82 25.29 10.05
N ASN A 11 -8.30 25.16 11.29
CA ASN A 11 -8.68 23.90 11.94
C ASN A 11 -7.66 22.74 11.81
N PRO A 12 -6.40 22.92 12.21
CA PRO A 12 -5.37 21.90 12.05
C PRO A 12 -5.62 20.67 12.94
N ILE A 13 -5.38 19.48 12.37
CA ILE A 13 -5.30 18.22 13.11
C ILE A 13 -3.83 17.85 13.26
N ILE A 14 -3.32 17.90 14.50
CA ILE A 14 -1.89 17.69 14.76
C ILE A 14 -1.65 16.23 15.16
N LEU A 15 -0.87 15.51 14.36
CA LEU A 15 -0.39 14.16 14.67
C LEU A 15 0.98 14.24 15.33
N THR A 16 1.11 13.74 16.56
CA THR A 16 2.39 13.80 17.28
C THR A 16 2.47 12.73 18.38
N GLN A 17 3.69 12.32 18.75
CA GLN A 17 3.96 11.49 19.92
C GLN A 17 4.56 12.29 21.10
N ASP A 18 4.88 13.57 20.89
CA ASP A 18 5.52 14.41 21.90
C ASP A 18 4.50 14.88 22.95
N LYS A 19 4.63 14.37 24.17
CA LYS A 19 3.76 14.70 25.32
C LYS A 19 3.82 16.19 25.69
N GLY A 20 5.00 16.81 25.64
CA GLY A 20 5.18 18.23 25.95
C GLY A 20 4.54 19.13 24.90
N PHE A 21 4.65 18.75 23.63
CA PHE A 21 3.97 19.45 22.55
C PHE A 21 2.45 19.31 22.62
N ILE A 22 1.93 18.12 22.94
CA ILE A 22 0.48 17.89 23.17
C ILE A 22 -0.06 18.84 24.26
N LEU A 23 0.63 18.99 25.39
CA LEU A 23 0.22 19.90 26.46
C LEU A 23 0.18 21.35 25.99
N LYS A 24 1.18 21.79 25.21
CA LYS A 24 1.22 23.13 24.62
C LYS A 24 0.07 23.36 23.64
N CYS A 25 -0.23 22.42 22.75
CA CYS A 25 -1.36 22.50 21.82
C CYS A 25 -2.70 22.57 22.55
N LYS A 26 -2.90 21.75 23.60
CA LYS A 26 -4.10 21.80 24.45
C LYS A 26 -4.31 23.16 25.10
N SER A 27 -3.24 23.80 25.59
CA SER A 27 -3.30 25.15 26.18
C SER A 27 -3.74 26.24 25.17
N LYS A 28 -3.70 25.93 23.87
CA LYS A 28 -4.05 26.82 22.76
C LYS A 28 -5.30 26.35 21.99
N ASN A 29 -6.07 25.42 22.56
CA ASN A 29 -7.27 24.83 21.93
C ASN A 29 -7.01 24.19 20.55
N LEU A 30 -5.80 23.70 20.31
CA LEU A 30 -5.47 22.96 19.08
C LEU A 30 -5.74 21.47 19.27
N TYR A 31 -6.38 20.85 18.28
CA TYR A 31 -6.68 19.43 18.31
C TYR A 31 -5.43 18.60 18.01
N THR A 32 -5.16 17.61 18.86
CA THR A 32 -3.99 16.73 18.73
C THR A 32 -4.39 15.26 18.85
N ILE A 33 -3.82 14.41 18.00
CA ILE A 33 -3.90 12.94 18.11
C ILE A 33 -2.53 12.42 18.54
N ASN A 34 -2.50 11.68 19.65
CA ASN A 34 -1.28 11.03 20.13
C ASN A 34 -1.04 9.74 19.33
N THR A 35 -0.12 9.76 18.38
CA THR A 35 0.13 8.62 17.48
C THR A 35 0.72 7.40 18.21
N ALA A 36 1.31 7.58 19.39
CA ALA A 36 1.82 6.47 20.19
C ALA A 36 0.70 5.70 20.95
N LYS A 37 -0.53 6.23 20.98
CA LYS A 37 -1.66 5.62 21.71
C LYS A 37 -2.66 4.87 20.85
N TYR A 38 -2.56 5.01 19.53
CA TYR A 38 -3.59 4.60 18.60
C TYR A 38 -2.93 3.90 17.42
N ASN A 39 -3.55 2.81 16.95
CA ASN A 39 -3.17 2.22 15.68
C ASN A 39 -3.61 3.14 14.52
N ILE A 40 -3.21 2.82 13.29
CA ILE A 40 -3.50 3.67 12.14
C ILE A 40 -5.00 3.84 11.86
N VAL A 41 -5.81 2.82 12.18
CA VAL A 41 -7.27 2.82 12.02
C VAL A 41 -7.92 3.80 12.99
N ASP A 42 -7.52 3.75 14.26
CA ASP A 42 -7.99 4.66 15.29
C ASP A 42 -7.59 6.12 15.00
N ILE A 43 -6.39 6.33 14.44
CA ILE A 43 -5.92 7.64 14.00
C ILE A 43 -6.80 8.16 12.86
N TYR A 44 -7.03 7.35 11.82
CA TYR A 44 -7.90 7.71 10.70
C TYR A 44 -9.32 8.06 11.16
N ASN A 45 -9.91 7.23 12.02
CA ASN A 45 -11.27 7.46 12.54
C ASN A 45 -11.37 8.79 13.30
N LYS A 46 -10.34 9.13 14.07
CA LYS A 46 -10.26 10.42 14.77
C LYS A 46 -10.12 11.60 13.82
N ILE A 47 -9.31 11.46 12.76
CA ILE A 47 -9.19 12.49 11.72
C ILE A 47 -10.55 12.71 11.05
N CYS A 48 -11.21 11.65 10.59
CA CYS A 48 -12.51 11.74 9.93
C CYS A 48 -13.59 12.34 10.84
N SER A 49 -13.63 11.91 12.11
CA SER A 49 -14.55 12.48 13.10
C SER A 49 -14.31 13.96 13.35
N GLN A 50 -13.05 14.40 13.40
CA GLN A 50 -12.70 15.80 13.65
C GLN A 50 -12.93 16.69 12.43
N ALA A 51 -12.74 16.15 11.22
CA ALA A 51 -12.95 16.84 9.96
C ALA A 51 -14.41 16.79 9.47
N SER A 52 -15.33 16.23 10.27
CA SER A 52 -16.74 16.00 9.88
C SER A 52 -16.89 15.24 8.56
N LEU A 53 -15.91 14.39 8.22
CA LEU A 53 -15.94 13.57 7.02
C LEU A 53 -16.82 12.35 7.29
N HIS A 54 -17.98 12.27 6.64
CA HIS A 54 -18.86 11.11 6.70
C HIS A 54 -18.50 10.14 5.57
N GLY A 55 -17.59 9.20 5.86
CA GLY A 55 -17.17 8.14 4.95
C GLY A 55 -16.63 6.96 5.75
N GLY A 56 -17.29 5.80 5.63
CA GLY A 56 -17.23 4.71 6.59
C GLY A 56 -15.84 4.05 6.78
N PRO A 57 -15.51 3.57 7.99
CA PRO A 57 -14.10 3.50 8.39
C PRO A 57 -13.49 2.09 8.45
N ILE A 58 -14.18 1.03 8.01
CA ILE A 58 -13.71 -0.35 8.25
C ILE A 58 -13.44 -1.10 6.93
N SER A 59 -14.38 -1.08 5.97
CA SER A 59 -14.23 -1.85 4.73
C SER A 59 -13.12 -1.32 3.80
N THR A 60 -12.86 -0.02 3.80
CA THR A 60 -11.78 0.56 2.98
C THR A 60 -10.40 0.18 3.52
N PHE A 61 -10.23 0.07 4.84
CA PHE A 61 -8.95 -0.31 5.46
C PHE A 61 -8.60 -1.78 5.21
N ASP A 62 -9.55 -2.69 5.43
CA ASP A 62 -9.34 -4.13 5.16
C ASP A 62 -8.90 -4.37 3.70
N ASN A 63 -9.44 -3.57 2.77
CA ASN A 63 -9.09 -3.66 1.36
C ASN A 63 -7.72 -3.05 1.04
N LEU A 64 -7.34 -1.94 1.71
CA LEU A 64 -6.00 -1.36 1.59
C LEU A 64 -4.92 -2.29 2.17
N GLU A 65 -5.19 -2.94 3.31
CA GLU A 65 -4.29 -3.93 3.91
C GLU A 65 -4.12 -5.15 3.00
N LYS A 66 -5.22 -5.67 2.42
CA LYS A 66 -5.15 -6.74 1.41
C LYS A 66 -4.35 -6.35 0.19
N MET A 67 -4.47 -5.09 -0.26
CA MET A 67 -3.72 -4.56 -1.40
C MET A 67 -2.22 -4.47 -1.10
N ASP A 68 -1.83 -4.01 0.09
CA ASP A 68 -0.43 -3.95 0.49
C ASP A 68 0.17 -5.37 0.70
N ASN A 69 -0.60 -6.29 1.29
CA ASN A 69 -0.19 -7.69 1.40
C ASN A 69 0.02 -8.33 0.02
N PHE A 70 -0.88 -8.04 -0.94
CA PHE A 70 -0.69 -8.48 -2.32
C PHE A 70 0.59 -7.91 -2.93
N ARG A 71 0.84 -6.61 -2.75
CA ARG A 71 2.04 -5.93 -3.23
C ARG A 71 3.32 -6.58 -2.69
N LEU A 72 3.38 -6.84 -1.38
CA LEU A 72 4.53 -7.49 -0.74
C LEU A 72 4.80 -8.87 -1.34
N LYS A 73 3.77 -9.73 -1.41
CA LYS A 73 3.90 -11.07 -2.00
C LYS A 73 4.30 -11.04 -3.47
N LEU A 74 3.76 -10.09 -4.22
CA LEU A 74 4.12 -9.90 -5.63
C LEU A 74 5.58 -9.46 -5.77
N SER A 75 6.06 -8.59 -4.88
CA SER A 75 7.46 -8.16 -4.84
C SER A 75 8.40 -9.34 -4.58
N ASP A 76 8.11 -10.13 -3.53
CA ASP A 76 8.90 -11.31 -3.20
C ASP A 76 8.96 -12.30 -4.37
N PHE A 77 7.82 -12.54 -5.01
CA PHE A 77 7.72 -13.39 -6.19
C PHE A 77 8.54 -12.85 -7.38
N VAL A 78 8.44 -11.55 -7.68
CA VAL A 78 9.21 -10.92 -8.77
C VAL A 78 10.70 -11.04 -8.51
N ARG A 79 11.15 -10.75 -7.29
CA ARG A 79 12.56 -10.89 -6.90
C ARG A 79 13.04 -12.33 -7.05
N ALA A 80 12.26 -13.31 -6.58
CA ALA A 80 12.61 -14.72 -6.68
C ALA A 80 12.77 -15.19 -8.14
N VAL A 81 11.83 -14.83 -9.02
CA VAL A 81 11.91 -15.19 -10.44
C VAL A 81 13.11 -14.53 -11.12
N LEU A 82 13.35 -13.23 -10.86
CA LEU A 82 14.49 -12.54 -11.45
C LEU A 82 15.82 -13.13 -10.98
N LEU A 83 15.97 -13.46 -9.69
CA LEU A 83 17.16 -14.13 -9.17
C LEU A 83 17.37 -15.50 -9.84
N HIS A 84 16.31 -16.30 -9.96
CA HIS A 84 16.37 -17.62 -10.60
C HIS A 84 16.78 -17.54 -12.08
N GLU A 85 16.25 -16.58 -12.85
CA GLU A 85 16.49 -16.49 -14.29
C GLU A 85 17.81 -15.77 -14.64
N VAL A 86 18.26 -14.83 -13.81
CA VAL A 86 19.46 -14.02 -14.06
C VAL A 86 20.72 -14.67 -13.43
N GLY A 87 20.56 -15.39 -12.31
CA GLY A 87 21.65 -16.04 -11.58
C GLY A 87 22.45 -15.11 -10.67
N GLU A 88 23.27 -15.70 -9.78
CA GLU A 88 24.18 -14.95 -8.90
C GLU A 88 25.49 -14.55 -9.59
N PRO A 89 26.09 -13.38 -9.24
CA PRO A 89 25.76 -12.54 -8.09
C PRO A 89 25.29 -11.15 -8.54
N ILE A 90 24.09 -11.05 -9.11
CA ILE A 90 23.52 -9.75 -9.47
C ILE A 90 22.60 -9.28 -8.35
N ASP A 91 22.97 -8.18 -7.69
CA ASP A 91 22.08 -7.47 -6.78
C ASP A 91 20.95 -6.84 -7.59
N ILE A 92 19.76 -7.46 -7.55
CA ILE A 92 18.56 -6.93 -8.20
C ILE A 92 17.99 -5.84 -7.32
N TYR A 93 18.13 -4.60 -7.78
CA TYR A 93 17.51 -3.43 -7.17
C TYR A 93 16.26 -3.01 -7.96
N ILE A 94 15.13 -2.95 -7.27
CA ILE A 94 13.87 -2.40 -7.81
C ILE A 94 13.65 -1.06 -7.10
N GLU A 95 13.78 0.04 -7.86
CA GLU A 95 13.79 1.41 -7.34
C GLU A 95 12.47 1.79 -6.65
N ASP A 96 11.33 1.35 -7.19
CA ASP A 96 9.99 1.60 -6.65
C ASP A 96 9.10 0.36 -6.71
N GLU A 97 8.99 -0.38 -5.61
CA GLU A 97 8.16 -1.60 -5.49
C GLU A 97 6.67 -1.33 -5.28
N ASN A 98 6.13 -0.41 -6.07
CA ASN A 98 4.70 -0.20 -6.16
C ASN A 98 4.04 -1.24 -7.10
N LEU A 99 2.72 -1.38 -7.02
CA LEU A 99 2.00 -2.38 -7.82
C LEU A 99 2.12 -2.16 -9.34
N ASP A 100 2.20 -0.90 -9.79
CA ASP A 100 2.36 -0.55 -11.21
C ASP A 100 3.69 -1.08 -11.74
N THR A 101 4.79 -0.74 -11.07
CA THR A 101 6.15 -1.20 -11.41
C THR A 101 6.25 -2.72 -11.43
N LEU A 102 5.74 -3.39 -10.39
CA LEU A 102 5.80 -4.85 -10.31
C LEU A 102 5.03 -5.52 -11.45
N CYS A 103 3.84 -5.02 -11.77
CA CYS A 103 3.06 -5.52 -12.90
C CYS A 103 3.77 -5.28 -14.25
N LEU A 104 4.40 -4.11 -14.42
CA LEU A 104 5.17 -3.77 -15.62
C LEU A 104 6.38 -4.69 -15.78
N ILE A 105 7.11 -5.00 -14.71
CA ILE A 105 8.24 -5.94 -14.75
C ILE A 105 7.80 -7.30 -15.27
N ILE A 106 6.70 -7.85 -14.74
CA ILE A 106 6.15 -9.14 -15.16
C ILE A 106 5.71 -9.09 -16.62
N LEU A 107 5.01 -8.04 -17.03
CA LEU A 107 4.48 -7.92 -18.40
C LEU A 107 5.58 -7.74 -19.45
N ASN A 108 6.60 -6.94 -19.15
CA ASN A 108 7.71 -6.67 -20.06
C ASN A 108 8.64 -7.88 -20.21
N ASN A 109 8.76 -8.69 -19.15
CA ASN A 109 9.62 -9.87 -19.11
C ASN A 109 8.82 -11.18 -19.07
N PHE A 110 7.60 -11.19 -19.65
CA PHE A 110 6.64 -12.28 -19.44
C PHE A 110 7.16 -13.68 -19.75
N SER A 111 8.10 -13.83 -20.70
CA SER A 111 8.74 -15.10 -21.03
C SER A 111 9.59 -15.71 -19.90
N MET A 112 10.02 -14.90 -18.93
CA MET A 112 10.68 -15.37 -17.71
C MET A 112 9.63 -15.86 -16.69
N PHE A 113 8.48 -15.18 -16.65
CA PHE A 113 7.44 -15.42 -15.66
C PHE A 113 6.45 -16.52 -16.05
N ASP A 114 6.21 -16.77 -17.34
CA ASP A 114 5.19 -17.72 -17.83
C ASP A 114 5.47 -19.20 -17.49
N LYS A 115 6.66 -19.49 -16.97
CA LYS A 115 7.02 -20.78 -16.35
C LYS A 115 6.40 -20.95 -14.95
N PHE A 116 6.13 -19.84 -14.26
CA PHE A 116 5.72 -19.79 -12.85
C PHE A 116 4.27 -19.32 -12.66
N ILE A 117 3.66 -18.72 -13.69
CA ILE A 117 2.27 -18.27 -13.69
C ILE A 117 1.51 -18.77 -14.93
N PRO A 118 0.18 -18.96 -14.85
CA PRO A 118 -0.63 -19.36 -16.00
C PRO A 118 -0.49 -18.40 -17.19
N LYS A 119 -0.56 -18.88 -18.44
CA LYS A 119 -0.49 -18.00 -19.62
C LYS A 119 -1.62 -16.97 -19.70
N CYS A 120 -2.82 -17.31 -19.18
CA CYS A 120 -3.95 -16.39 -19.09
C CYS A 120 -3.71 -15.20 -18.15
N SER A 121 -2.66 -15.26 -17.31
CA SER A 121 -2.27 -14.19 -16.39
C SER A 121 -1.94 -12.89 -17.10
N LYS A 122 -1.44 -12.95 -18.35
CA LYS A 122 -0.98 -11.76 -19.08
C LYS A 122 -2.09 -10.74 -19.31
N ASP A 123 -3.26 -11.19 -19.76
CA ASP A 123 -4.38 -10.29 -20.06
C ASP A 123 -5.08 -9.80 -18.79
N MET A 124 -5.11 -10.63 -17.75
CA MET A 124 -5.60 -10.23 -16.43
C MET A 124 -4.69 -9.15 -15.80
N LEU A 125 -3.36 -9.34 -15.85
CA LEU A 125 -2.37 -8.35 -15.40
C LEU A 125 -2.48 -7.03 -16.17
N ARG A 126 -2.66 -7.08 -17.50
CA ARG A 126 -2.88 -5.87 -18.31
C ARG A 126 -4.14 -5.10 -17.88
N THR A 127 -5.21 -5.83 -17.56
CA THR A 127 -6.46 -5.23 -17.11
C THR A 127 -6.31 -4.61 -15.73
N PHE A 128 -5.67 -5.34 -14.81
CA PHE A 128 -5.35 -4.87 -13.46
C PHE A 128 -4.46 -3.61 -13.50
N LEU A 129 -3.42 -3.62 -14.32
CA LEU A 129 -2.52 -2.48 -14.52
C LEU A 129 -3.26 -1.23 -15.02
N LYS A 130 -4.20 -1.39 -15.97
CA LYS A 130 -5.02 -0.26 -16.44
C LYS A 130 -5.82 0.37 -15.30
N PHE A 131 -6.36 -0.42 -14.38
CA PHE A 131 -7.10 0.12 -13.23
C PHE A 131 -6.18 0.83 -12.23
N ILE A 132 -4.96 0.32 -12.01
CA ILE A 132 -3.95 0.98 -11.19
C ILE A 132 -3.57 2.34 -11.80
N GLN A 133 -3.23 2.37 -13.09
CA GLN A 133 -2.81 3.59 -13.80
C GLN A 133 -3.94 4.63 -13.89
N ALA A 134 -5.18 4.18 -13.99
CA ALA A 134 -6.36 5.04 -13.92
C ALA A 134 -6.72 5.51 -12.50
N SER A 135 -5.95 5.11 -11.47
CA SER A 135 -6.25 5.36 -10.05
C SER A 135 -7.66 4.91 -9.62
N ASN A 136 -8.20 3.87 -10.27
CA ASN A 136 -9.54 3.36 -9.99
C ASN A 136 -9.50 2.29 -8.88
N LEU A 137 -9.38 2.76 -7.64
CA LEU A 137 -9.26 1.90 -6.45
C LEU A 137 -10.39 0.88 -6.32
N ASN A 138 -11.62 1.23 -6.70
CA ASN A 138 -12.75 0.31 -6.58
C ASN A 138 -12.59 -0.94 -7.45
N GLU A 139 -12.14 -0.77 -8.69
CA GLU A 139 -11.93 -1.90 -9.61
C GLU A 139 -10.67 -2.69 -9.24
N VAL A 140 -9.62 -2.02 -8.77
CA VAL A 140 -8.43 -2.70 -8.20
C VAL A 140 -8.84 -3.62 -7.06
N ILE A 141 -9.62 -3.12 -6.10
CA ILE A 141 -10.09 -3.88 -4.94
C ILE A 141 -10.95 -5.08 -5.38
N LYS A 142 -11.82 -4.90 -6.37
CA LYS A 142 -12.66 -6.00 -6.90
C LYS A 142 -11.84 -7.11 -7.56
N MET A 143 -10.76 -6.77 -8.25
CA MET A 143 -9.89 -7.75 -8.92
C MET A 143 -8.88 -8.43 -8.00
N LEU A 144 -8.59 -7.86 -6.82
CA LEU A 144 -7.59 -8.43 -5.88
C LEU A 144 -7.79 -9.94 -5.60
N PRO A 145 -8.99 -10.48 -5.34
CA PRO A 145 -9.18 -11.91 -5.09
C PRO A 145 -8.75 -12.79 -6.27
N GLU A 146 -9.04 -12.36 -7.50
CA GLU A 146 -8.68 -13.06 -8.72
C GLU A 146 -7.17 -13.02 -8.94
N MET A 147 -6.56 -11.86 -8.67
CA MET A 147 -5.10 -11.70 -8.67
C MET A 147 -4.43 -12.60 -7.63
N PHE A 148 -4.93 -12.67 -6.40
CA PHE A 148 -4.43 -13.59 -5.39
C PHE A 148 -4.56 -15.06 -5.84
N ALA A 149 -5.66 -15.43 -6.48
CA ALA A 149 -5.86 -16.78 -6.98
C ALA A 149 -4.87 -17.12 -8.11
N LEU A 150 -4.60 -16.17 -9.00
CA LEU A 150 -3.68 -16.30 -10.13
C LEU A 150 -2.26 -16.63 -9.69
N PHE A 151 -1.79 -15.97 -8.63
CA PHE A 151 -0.45 -16.14 -8.07
C PHE A 151 -0.41 -17.10 -6.88
N ARG A 152 -1.51 -17.78 -6.55
CA ARG A 152 -1.62 -18.60 -5.32
C ARG A 152 -0.51 -19.64 -5.18
N PHE A 153 -0.16 -20.31 -6.27
CA PHE A 153 0.91 -21.32 -6.28
C PHE A 153 2.30 -20.69 -6.34
N SER A 154 2.39 -19.50 -6.93
CA SER A 154 3.63 -18.72 -7.07
C SER A 154 4.03 -18.02 -5.76
N PHE A 155 3.08 -17.77 -4.86
CA PHE A 155 3.32 -17.14 -3.54
C PHE A 155 3.66 -18.13 -2.42
N ASN A 156 3.50 -19.44 -2.65
CA ASN A 156 3.71 -20.48 -1.63
C ASN A 156 5.11 -21.10 -1.66
N THR A 157 6.08 -20.38 -2.20
CA THR A 157 7.40 -20.95 -2.51
C THR A 157 8.35 -20.67 -1.36
N GLU A 158 8.21 -21.43 -0.28
CA GLU A 158 9.29 -21.66 0.71
C GLU A 158 10.46 -22.48 0.11
N SER A 159 10.46 -22.72 -1.21
CA SER A 159 11.47 -23.51 -1.89
C SER A 159 11.45 -23.22 -3.40
N TYR A 160 12.14 -22.15 -3.79
CA TYR A 160 12.84 -22.09 -5.07
C TYR A 160 14.30 -21.75 -4.78
#